data_AF-Q9UYE6-F1
#
_entry.id   AF-Q9UYE6-F1
#
_cell.length_a   1.000
_cell.length_b   1.000
_cell.length_c   1.000
_cell.angle_alpha   90.00
_cell.angle_beta   90.00
_cell.angle_gamma   90.00
#
_symmetry.space_group_name_H-M   'P 1'
#
loop_
_entity.id
_entity.type
_entity.pdbx_description
1 polymer ?
#
loop_
_entity_poly.entity_id
_entity_poly.type
_entity_poly.pdbx_seq_one_letter_code
_entity_poly.pdbx_strand_id
1 'polypeptide(L)'
;MKLLPTVAYLRVQRQVYIGYSMALAGWIGEHLLNELSLPKPKFIRRALRKLGFSFSSEEGEDNFTMFYTKGNTGLTASWDVENDKLFLQIFPLRGRLSKGITVRAEYIEFYDQFVVSIEPAQKLPPKIRSIGINPLILEDNIPLSIPYWGILYEDWEEDLKLLVMLDEIFDKLYREEYRCPICFSPLREENGVLICDNCGFKFTPENRFEKVIEEIESEELSSP
;
A
#
# COMPACT_ATOMS: atom_id res chain seq x y z
N MET A 1 26.57 8.08 20.59
CA MET A 1 25.95 8.47 19.31
C MET A 1 24.83 7.49 19.03
N LYS A 2 23.58 7.83 19.38
CA LYS A 2 22.43 6.92 19.30
C LYS A 2 21.85 6.99 17.89
N LEU A 3 21.92 5.88 17.16
CA LEU A 3 21.17 5.69 15.92
C LEU A 3 19.67 5.79 16.26
N LEU A 4 18.99 6.79 15.69
CA LEU A 4 17.53 6.89 15.71
C LEU A 4 16.95 5.64 15.02
N PRO A 5 16.05 4.87 15.66
CA PRO A 5 15.64 3.54 15.16
C PRO A 5 14.82 3.51 13.86
N THR A 6 14.53 4.62 13.19
CA THR A 6 13.46 4.68 12.16
C THR A 6 13.91 5.10 10.76
N VAL A 7 15.04 5.80 10.60
CA VAL A 7 15.49 6.33 9.29
C VAL A 7 16.44 5.37 8.55
N ALA A 8 17.05 4.41 9.26
CA ALA A 8 18.22 3.70 8.74
C ALA A 8 17.92 2.49 7.85
N TYR A 9 16.78 1.80 7.97
CA TYR A 9 16.53 0.59 7.19
C TYR A 9 15.82 0.84 5.85
N LEU A 10 15.02 1.91 5.77
CA LEU A 10 14.40 2.41 4.53
C LEU A 10 15.45 2.89 3.51
N ARG A 11 16.69 3.14 3.94
CA ARG A 11 17.75 3.73 3.12
C ARG A 11 18.41 2.79 2.09
N VAL A 12 18.06 1.49 2.02
CA VAL A 12 18.90 0.51 1.28
C VAL A 12 18.16 -0.39 0.27
N GLN A 13 16.87 -0.67 0.42
CA GLN A 13 16.10 -1.40 -0.61
C GLN A 13 15.16 -0.46 -1.33
N ARG A 14 15.60 0.01 -2.51
CA ARG A 14 14.90 0.92 -3.43
C ARG A 14 13.38 0.95 -3.19
N GLN A 15 12.96 2.01 -2.52
CA GLN A 15 11.65 2.20 -1.89
C GLN A 15 10.46 2.14 -2.87
N VAL A 16 10.70 2.09 -4.18
CA VAL A 16 9.68 1.98 -5.25
C VAL A 16 8.67 0.86 -5.00
N TYR A 17 9.11 -0.27 -4.44
CA TYR A 17 8.19 -1.38 -4.15
C TYR A 17 7.35 -1.14 -2.90
N ILE A 18 7.86 -0.40 -1.91
CA ILE A 18 7.12 -0.05 -0.69
C ILE A 18 5.87 0.74 -1.05
N GLY A 19 5.99 1.65 -2.01
CA GLY A 19 4.88 2.43 -2.53
C GLY A 19 3.70 1.61 -3.04
N TYR A 20 3.98 0.66 -3.94
CA TYR A 20 2.95 -0.27 -4.43
C TYR A 20 2.42 -1.17 -3.30
N SER A 21 3.31 -1.67 -2.43
CA SER A 21 2.91 -2.50 -1.30
C SER A 21 1.96 -1.78 -0.35
N MET A 22 2.20 -0.50 -0.07
CA MET A 22 1.36 0.30 0.82
C MET A 22 -0.02 0.54 0.25
N ALA A 23 -0.11 0.93 -1.03
CA ALA A 23 -1.41 1.12 -1.68
C ALA A 23 -2.22 -0.18 -1.69
N LEU A 24 -1.57 -1.30 -2.05
CA LEU A 24 -2.20 -2.62 -2.05
C LEU A 24 -2.63 -3.06 -0.65
N ALA A 25 -1.78 -2.88 0.36
CA ALA A 25 -2.12 -3.21 1.75
C ALA A 25 -3.30 -2.38 2.27
N GLY A 26 -3.35 -1.08 1.94
CA GLY A 26 -4.46 -0.19 2.27
C GLY A 26 -5.78 -0.66 1.66
N TRP A 27 -5.80 -0.90 0.35
CA TRP A 27 -7.00 -1.39 -0.34
C TRP A 27 -7.47 -2.77 0.14
N ILE A 28 -6.54 -3.69 0.42
CA ILE A 28 -6.89 -4.99 1.01
C ILE A 28 -7.51 -4.78 2.40
N GLY A 29 -6.94 -3.90 3.21
CA GLY A 29 -7.45 -3.56 4.54
C GLY A 29 -8.85 -2.97 4.52
N GLU A 30 -9.09 -2.01 3.62
CA GLU A 30 -10.41 -1.41 3.41
C GLU A 30 -11.44 -2.45 2.94
N HIS A 31 -11.06 -3.32 2.00
CA HIS A 31 -11.92 -4.42 1.58
C HIS A 31 -12.27 -5.34 2.75
N LEU A 32 -11.31 -5.68 3.60
CA LEU A 32 -11.55 -6.52 4.77
C LEU A 32 -12.50 -5.87 5.78
N LEU A 33 -12.39 -4.55 6.00
CA LEU A 33 -13.31 -3.81 6.88
C LEU A 33 -14.75 -3.84 6.37
N ASN A 34 -14.94 -3.82 5.04
CA ASN A 34 -16.26 -3.74 4.42
C ASN A 34 -16.89 -5.12 4.16
N GLU A 35 -16.09 -6.10 3.78
CA GLU A 35 -16.57 -7.39 3.23
C GLU A 35 -16.20 -8.59 4.11
N LEU A 36 -15.41 -8.38 5.16
CA LEU A 36 -14.99 -9.38 6.16
C LEU A 36 -14.36 -10.65 5.57
N SER A 37 -13.75 -10.52 4.39
CA SER A 37 -13.17 -11.65 3.66
C SER A 37 -12.04 -11.17 2.76
N LEU A 38 -11.15 -12.09 2.37
CA LEU A 38 -10.02 -11.74 1.50
C LEU A 38 -10.49 -11.32 0.11
N PRO A 39 -9.82 -10.33 -0.51
CA PRO A 39 -10.20 -9.87 -1.84
C PRO A 39 -10.09 -10.96 -2.91
N LYS A 40 -11.14 -11.08 -3.73
CA LYS A 40 -11.18 -12.00 -4.88
C LYS A 40 -10.26 -11.53 -6.02
N PRO A 41 -9.88 -12.42 -6.96
CA PRO A 41 -9.05 -12.09 -8.12
C PRO A 41 -9.48 -10.85 -8.92
N LYS A 42 -10.79 -10.64 -9.07
CA LYS A 42 -11.35 -9.46 -9.77
C LYS A 42 -10.94 -8.14 -9.11
N PHE A 43 -10.91 -8.10 -7.78
CA PHE A 43 -10.50 -6.93 -7.01
C PHE A 43 -9.02 -6.62 -7.27
N ILE A 44 -8.14 -7.62 -7.11
CA ILE A 44 -6.70 -7.47 -7.32
C ILE A 44 -6.38 -7.07 -8.77
N ARG A 45 -7.07 -7.66 -9.76
CA ARG A 45 -6.93 -7.25 -11.17
C ARG A 45 -7.27 -5.77 -11.37
N ARG A 46 -8.31 -5.24 -10.71
CA ARG A 46 -8.70 -3.82 -10.79
C ARG A 46 -7.66 -2.93 -10.11
N ALA A 47 -7.26 -3.26 -8.88
CA ALA A 47 -6.25 -2.53 -8.11
C ALA A 47 -4.91 -2.43 -8.88
N LEU A 48 -4.45 -3.55 -9.45
CA LEU A 48 -3.20 -3.58 -10.20
C LEU A 48 -3.26 -2.79 -11.51
N ARG A 49 -4.41 -2.83 -12.20
CA ARG A 49 -4.63 -1.98 -13.38
C ARG A 49 -4.56 -0.49 -13.03
N LYS A 50 -5.12 -0.06 -11.88
CA LYS A 50 -5.02 1.33 -11.39
C LYS A 50 -3.58 1.75 -11.09
N LEU A 51 -2.75 0.82 -10.62
CA LEU A 51 -1.31 1.02 -10.44
C LEU A 51 -0.50 0.94 -11.74
N GLY A 52 -1.15 0.69 -12.89
CA GLY A 52 -0.53 0.62 -14.21
C GLY A 52 0.19 -0.70 -14.49
N PHE A 53 -0.14 -1.77 -13.77
CA PHE A 53 0.34 -3.11 -14.08
C PHE A 53 -0.54 -3.76 -15.15
N SER A 54 0.10 -4.46 -16.07
CA SER A 54 -0.52 -5.25 -17.11
C SER A 54 -0.54 -6.72 -16.71
N PHE A 55 -1.70 -7.37 -16.86
CA PHE A 55 -1.82 -8.81 -16.69
C PHE A 55 -0.95 -9.55 -17.71
N SER A 56 -0.30 -10.63 -17.29
CA SER A 56 0.60 -11.42 -18.13
C SER A 56 0.20 -12.90 -18.21
N SER A 57 -0.09 -13.55 -17.08
CA SER A 57 -0.51 -14.96 -17.05
C SER A 57 -1.23 -15.32 -15.74
N GLU A 58 -1.89 -16.47 -15.71
CA GLU A 58 -2.45 -17.09 -14.50
C GLU A 58 -2.19 -18.60 -14.51
N GLU A 59 -2.08 -19.18 -13.33
CA GLU A 59 -1.82 -20.60 -13.07
C GLU A 59 -2.70 -21.06 -11.90
N GLY A 60 -3.19 -22.30 -11.94
CA GLY A 60 -4.06 -22.85 -10.90
C GLY A 60 -4.02 -24.36 -10.89
N GLU A 61 -3.23 -24.93 -9.99
CA GLU A 61 -3.32 -26.35 -9.60
C GLU A 61 -3.81 -26.42 -8.15
N ASP A 62 -2.96 -26.11 -7.17
CA ASP A 62 -3.33 -26.11 -5.74
C ASP A 62 -3.56 -24.69 -5.18
N ASN A 63 -2.84 -23.71 -5.73
CA ASN A 63 -2.99 -22.29 -5.43
C ASN A 63 -3.29 -21.54 -6.72
N PHE A 64 -4.21 -20.57 -6.66
CA PHE A 64 -4.45 -19.70 -7.80
C PHE A 64 -3.43 -18.57 -7.78
N THR A 65 -2.65 -18.41 -8.84
CA THR A 65 -1.63 -17.36 -8.95
C THR A 65 -1.79 -16.59 -10.26
N MET A 66 -1.71 -15.26 -10.18
CA MET A 66 -1.72 -14.36 -11.31
C MET A 66 -0.41 -13.58 -11.38
N PHE A 67 0.10 -13.38 -12.58
CA PHE A 67 1.33 -12.63 -12.83
C PHE A 67 1.06 -11.36 -13.64
N TYR A 68 1.71 -10.28 -13.23
CA TYR A 68 1.56 -8.94 -13.77
C TYR A 68 2.91 -8.27 -13.97
N THR A 69 2.98 -7.33 -14.90
CA THR A 69 4.20 -6.58 -15.20
C THR A 69 3.94 -5.09 -15.39
N LYS A 70 4.93 -4.27 -15.00
CA LYS A 70 4.98 -2.82 -15.26
C LYS A 70 6.43 -2.40 -15.48
N GLY A 71 6.81 -2.19 -16.74
CA GLY A 71 8.19 -1.87 -17.10
C GLY A 71 9.16 -2.97 -16.63
N ASN A 72 10.06 -2.64 -15.69
CA ASN A 72 11.01 -3.61 -15.11
C ASN A 72 10.54 -4.21 -13.76
N THR A 73 9.26 -4.10 -13.44
CA THR A 73 8.67 -4.61 -12.20
C THR A 73 7.70 -5.74 -12.51
N GLY A 74 7.85 -6.85 -11.79
CA GLY A 74 6.93 -7.99 -11.80
C GLY A 74 6.13 -8.02 -10.52
N LEU A 75 4.93 -8.57 -10.60
CA LEU A 75 4.09 -8.80 -9.45
C LEU A 75 3.37 -10.14 -9.59
N THR A 76 3.45 -10.98 -8.57
CA THR A 76 2.60 -12.17 -8.44
C THR A 76 1.54 -11.93 -7.37
N ALA A 77 0.32 -12.35 -7.65
CA ALA A 77 -0.79 -12.38 -6.71
C ALA A 77 -1.22 -13.83 -6.54
N SER A 78 -1.09 -14.39 -5.34
CA SER A 78 -1.33 -15.80 -5.05
C SER A 78 -2.36 -15.95 -3.94
N TRP A 79 -3.36 -16.79 -4.16
CA TRP A 79 -4.40 -17.13 -3.21
C TRP A 79 -4.21 -18.56 -2.73
N ASP A 80 -4.08 -18.71 -1.42
CA ASP A 80 -4.14 -19.97 -0.70
C ASP A 80 -5.50 -20.00 -0.01
N VAL A 81 -6.47 -20.59 -0.72
CA VAL A 81 -7.89 -20.59 -0.33
C VAL A 81 -8.10 -21.48 0.90
N GLU A 82 -7.32 -22.53 1.06
CA GLU A 82 -7.46 -23.45 2.19
C GLU A 82 -7.06 -22.81 3.52
N ASN A 83 -6.12 -21.86 3.49
CA ASN A 83 -5.59 -21.23 4.69
C ASN A 83 -6.01 -19.76 4.85
N ASP A 84 -6.97 -19.29 4.03
CA ASP A 84 -7.38 -17.89 3.97
C ASP A 84 -6.19 -16.94 3.90
N LYS A 85 -5.34 -17.11 2.88
CA LYS A 85 -4.17 -16.24 2.64
C LYS A 85 -4.13 -15.68 1.23
N LEU A 86 -3.70 -14.42 1.16
CA LEU A 86 -3.39 -13.70 -0.06
C LEU A 86 -1.97 -13.15 0.03
N PHE A 87 -1.15 -13.45 -0.99
CA PHE A 87 0.21 -12.96 -1.11
C PHE A 87 0.37 -12.15 -2.39
N LEU A 88 0.81 -10.89 -2.27
CA LEU A 88 1.20 -10.06 -3.40
C LEU A 88 2.70 -9.80 -3.34
N GLN A 89 3.49 -10.44 -4.20
CA GLN A 89 4.94 -10.27 -4.23
C GLN A 89 5.31 -9.31 -5.35
N ILE A 90 5.91 -8.17 -5.01
CA ILE A 90 6.42 -7.17 -5.96
C ILE A 90 7.93 -7.31 -6.04
N PHE A 91 8.49 -7.43 -7.25
CA PHE A 91 9.92 -7.68 -7.43
C PHE A 91 10.47 -7.10 -8.75
N PRO A 92 11.80 -6.87 -8.85
CA PRO A 92 12.42 -6.50 -10.13
C PRO A 92 12.43 -7.68 -11.11
N LEU A 93 12.01 -7.46 -12.36
CA LEU A 93 12.19 -8.45 -13.44
C LEU A 93 13.65 -8.58 -13.87
N ARG A 94 14.42 -7.49 -13.77
CA ARG A 94 15.87 -7.48 -13.97
C ARG A 94 16.58 -7.02 -12.70
N GLY A 95 17.50 -7.85 -12.20
CA GLY A 95 18.30 -7.56 -11.02
C GLY A 95 18.16 -8.64 -9.95
N ARG A 96 18.34 -8.26 -8.67
CA ARG A 96 18.25 -9.18 -7.54
C ARG A 96 16.82 -9.26 -7.01
N LEU A 97 16.20 -10.44 -7.04
CA LEU A 97 14.88 -10.73 -6.46
C LEU A 97 14.80 -10.43 -4.97
N SER A 98 15.95 -10.49 -4.28
CA SER A 98 16.06 -10.15 -2.86
C SER A 98 15.73 -8.69 -2.54
N LYS A 99 15.40 -7.87 -3.53
CA LYS A 99 14.85 -6.51 -3.38
C LYS A 99 13.32 -6.48 -3.37
N GLY A 100 12.67 -7.63 -3.52
CA GLY A 100 11.22 -7.72 -3.55
C GLY A 100 10.58 -7.48 -2.19
N ILE A 101 9.28 -7.21 -2.23
CA ILE A 101 8.43 -6.99 -1.05
C ILE A 101 7.15 -7.80 -1.24
N THR A 102 6.67 -8.39 -0.16
CA THR A 102 5.42 -9.13 -0.12
C THR A 102 4.41 -8.33 0.69
N VAL A 103 3.22 -8.11 0.13
CA VAL A 103 2.03 -7.81 0.93
C VAL A 103 1.36 -9.13 1.24
N ARG A 104 1.19 -9.45 2.51
CA ARG A 104 0.50 -10.64 2.96
C ARG A 104 -0.77 -10.21 3.66
N ALA A 105 -1.89 -10.81 3.29
CA ALA A 105 -3.14 -10.71 4.03
C ALA A 105 -3.57 -12.12 4.43
N GLU A 106 -3.86 -12.33 5.70
CA GLU A 106 -4.29 -13.62 6.21
C GLU A 106 -5.23 -13.48 7.41
N TYR A 107 -6.04 -14.50 7.61
CA TYR A 107 -6.76 -14.70 8.87
C TYR A 107 -5.92 -15.57 9.82
N ILE A 108 -5.72 -15.10 11.05
CA ILE A 108 -5.02 -15.82 12.10
C ILE A 108 -6.04 -16.34 13.11
N GLU A 109 -6.48 -17.59 12.90
CA GLU A 109 -7.51 -18.26 13.70
C GLU A 109 -7.25 -18.19 15.21
N PHE A 110 -5.99 -18.35 15.65
CA PHE A 110 -5.64 -18.33 17.08
C PHE A 110 -5.98 -17.00 17.78
N TYR A 111 -5.88 -15.88 17.05
CA TYR A 111 -6.17 -14.55 17.58
C TYR A 111 -7.55 -14.03 17.13
N ASP A 112 -8.25 -14.76 16.27
CA ASP A 112 -9.47 -14.29 15.60
C ASP A 112 -9.26 -12.93 14.91
N GLN A 113 -8.16 -12.80 14.17
CA GLN A 113 -7.70 -11.53 13.60
C GLN A 113 -7.39 -11.65 12.12
N PHE A 114 -7.79 -10.65 11.33
CA PHE A 114 -7.19 -10.42 10.03
C PHE A 114 -5.95 -9.56 10.16
N VAL A 115 -4.88 -9.98 9.49
CA VAL A 115 -3.60 -9.26 9.47
C VAL A 115 -3.20 -8.96 8.04
N VAL A 116 -2.91 -7.69 7.75
CA VAL A 116 -2.28 -7.27 6.48
C VAL A 116 -0.89 -6.72 6.79
N SER A 117 0.15 -7.41 6.34
CA SER A 117 1.55 -7.07 6.58
C SER A 117 2.30 -6.73 5.28
N ILE A 118 3.33 -5.90 5.41
CA ILE A 118 4.30 -5.62 4.34
C ILE A 118 5.65 -6.17 4.79
N GLU A 119 6.18 -7.13 4.04
CA GLU A 119 7.32 -7.94 4.43
C GLU A 119 8.42 -7.88 3.34
N PRO A 120 9.67 -7.53 3.69
CA PRO A 120 10.76 -7.58 2.72
C PRO A 120 11.09 -9.04 2.38
N ALA A 121 11.47 -9.31 1.13
CA ALA A 121 11.93 -10.64 0.71
C ALA A 121 13.25 -11.06 1.39
N GLN A 122 14.03 -10.11 1.89
CA GLN A 122 15.24 -10.39 2.67
C GLN A 122 14.96 -10.39 4.16
N LYS A 123 15.58 -11.34 4.87
CA LYS A 123 15.66 -11.32 6.32
C LYS A 123 16.28 -10.01 6.80
N LEU A 124 15.63 -9.39 7.78
CA LEU A 124 16.14 -8.18 8.42
C LEU A 124 17.49 -8.48 9.09
N PRO A 125 18.44 -7.51 9.11
CA PRO A 125 19.70 -7.64 9.79
C PRO A 125 19.51 -7.96 11.27
N PRO A 126 20.53 -8.58 11.90
CA PRO A 126 20.52 -8.80 13.34
C PRO A 126 20.17 -7.51 14.08
N LYS A 127 19.24 -7.60 15.04
CA LYS A 127 18.70 -6.51 15.87
C LYS A 127 17.67 -5.59 15.20
N ILE A 128 17.40 -5.74 13.91
CA ILE A 128 16.30 -5.05 13.23
C ILE A 128 15.09 -5.97 13.24
N ARG A 129 13.99 -5.53 13.86
CA ARG A 129 12.78 -6.34 14.09
C ARG A 129 11.65 -6.06 13.10
N SER A 130 11.64 -4.89 12.47
CA SER A 130 10.67 -4.53 11.44
C SER A 130 11.28 -3.56 10.43
N ILE A 131 10.62 -3.40 9.27
CA ILE A 131 10.95 -2.36 8.28
C ILE A 131 10.36 -0.98 8.63
N GLY A 132 9.80 -0.82 9.83
CA GLY A 132 9.11 0.40 10.24
C GLY A 132 7.72 0.58 9.64
N ILE A 133 7.16 -0.47 9.02
CA ILE A 133 5.76 -0.51 8.58
C ILE A 133 5.02 -1.44 9.55
N ASN A 134 4.05 -0.90 10.28
CA ASN A 134 3.17 -1.70 11.11
C ASN A 134 2.16 -2.44 10.23
N PRO A 135 1.84 -3.70 10.55
CA PRO A 135 0.72 -4.37 9.89
C PRO A 135 -0.59 -3.68 10.26
N LEU A 136 -1.56 -3.74 9.35
CA LEU A 136 -2.96 -3.57 9.71
C LEU A 136 -3.41 -4.82 10.46
N ILE A 137 -4.03 -4.64 11.62
CA ILE A 137 -4.61 -5.74 12.39
C ILE A 137 -6.06 -5.37 12.63
N LEU A 138 -6.97 -6.26 12.23
CA LEU A 138 -8.40 -6.13 12.45
C LEU A 138 -8.84 -7.22 13.43
N GLU A 139 -9.47 -6.80 14.52
CA GLU A 139 -10.13 -7.65 15.52
C GLU A 139 -11.57 -7.17 15.63
N ASP A 140 -12.56 -8.07 15.49
CA ASP A 140 -13.99 -7.72 15.48
C ASP A 140 -14.35 -6.57 14.50
N ASN A 141 -13.65 -6.51 13.36
CA ASN A 141 -13.77 -5.45 12.34
C ASN A 141 -13.32 -4.06 12.80
N ILE A 142 -12.58 -3.98 13.90
CA ILE A 142 -12.01 -2.75 14.43
C ILE A 142 -10.49 -2.78 14.18
N PRO A 143 -9.91 -1.73 13.57
CA PRO A 143 -8.48 -1.66 13.38
C PRO A 143 -7.75 -1.43 14.71
N LEU A 144 -7.01 -2.43 15.19
CA LEU A 144 -6.12 -2.34 16.36
C LEU A 144 -4.78 -1.68 16.03
N SER A 145 -4.41 -1.66 14.74
CA SER A 145 -3.18 -1.05 14.23
C SER A 145 -3.43 -0.51 12.83
N ILE A 146 -3.05 0.74 12.58
CA ILE A 146 -3.15 1.37 11.25
C ILE A 146 -1.76 1.32 10.59
N PRO A 147 -1.65 0.94 9.29
CA PRO A 147 -0.37 0.95 8.60
C PRO A 147 0.23 2.36 8.60
N TYR A 148 1.55 2.42 8.80
CA TYR A 148 2.31 3.59 9.28
C TYR A 148 2.03 4.94 8.59
N TRP A 149 1.48 5.00 7.38
CA TRP A 149 1.31 6.27 6.66
C TRP A 149 -0.14 6.76 6.64
N GLY A 150 -1.07 6.04 7.28
CA GLY A 150 -2.50 6.32 7.33
C GLY A 150 -3.33 5.44 6.39
N ILE A 151 -4.53 5.88 6.04
CA ILE A 151 -5.55 5.10 5.34
C ILE A 151 -5.65 5.59 3.88
N LEU A 152 -5.71 4.66 2.94
CA LEU A 152 -6.01 4.99 1.55
C LEU A 152 -7.53 5.15 1.43
N TYR A 153 -7.98 6.37 1.10
CA TYR A 153 -9.38 6.61 0.75
C TYR A 153 -9.53 6.45 -0.75
N GLU A 154 -10.45 5.60 -1.16
CA GLU A 154 -10.79 5.41 -2.56
C GLU A 154 -12.31 5.32 -2.71
N ASP A 155 -12.89 6.30 -3.42
CA ASP A 155 -14.19 6.06 -4.03
C ASP A 155 -13.99 5.08 -5.19
N TRP A 156 -14.88 4.11 -5.37
CA TRP A 156 -14.76 3.17 -6.48
C TRP A 156 -15.43 3.68 -7.76
N GLU A 157 -16.21 4.76 -7.68
CA GLU A 157 -16.81 5.44 -8.83
C GLU A 157 -15.87 6.49 -9.42
N GLU A 158 -15.20 7.26 -8.56
CA GLU A 158 -14.16 8.22 -8.92
C GLU A 158 -12.77 7.60 -8.73
N ASP A 159 -11.82 7.69 -9.68
CA ASP A 159 -10.50 7.04 -9.55
C ASP A 159 -9.57 7.80 -8.57
N LEU A 160 -10.04 7.99 -7.34
CA LEU A 160 -9.47 8.81 -6.29
C LEU A 160 -8.29 8.10 -5.61
N LYS A 161 -7.08 8.54 -5.97
CA LYS A 161 -5.83 8.07 -5.36
C LYS A 161 -5.43 8.95 -4.17
N LEU A 162 -6.25 9.02 -3.13
CA LEU A 162 -6.04 9.89 -1.97
C LEU A 162 -5.55 9.11 -0.74
N LEU A 163 -4.31 9.32 -0.31
CA LEU A 163 -3.79 8.77 0.95
C LEU A 163 -4.02 9.77 2.09
N VAL A 164 -4.88 9.40 3.04
CA VAL A 164 -5.09 10.12 4.30
C VAL A 164 -4.01 9.68 5.27
N MET A 165 -3.22 10.63 5.76
CA MET A 165 -2.03 10.36 6.56
C MET A 165 -2.21 10.84 8.00
N LEU A 166 -1.67 10.08 8.95
CA LEU A 166 -1.54 10.54 10.34
C LEU A 166 -0.86 11.92 10.35
N ASP A 167 -1.43 12.88 11.07
CA ASP A 167 -0.99 14.29 11.06
C ASP A 167 0.53 14.42 11.30
N GLU A 168 1.07 13.71 12.29
CA GLU A 168 2.49 13.77 12.64
C GLU A 168 3.43 13.26 11.53
N ILE A 169 2.92 12.36 10.67
CA ILE A 169 3.69 11.71 9.61
C ILE A 169 3.59 12.53 8.34
N PHE A 170 2.41 13.08 8.06
CA PHE A 170 2.24 14.11 7.04
C PHE A 170 3.18 15.29 7.31
N ASP A 171 3.21 15.80 8.53
CA ASP A 171 4.08 16.91 8.93
C ASP A 171 5.58 16.60 8.72
N LYS A 172 6.00 15.36 9.00
CA LYS A 172 7.38 14.92 8.72
C LYS A 172 7.65 14.86 7.23
N LEU A 173 6.76 14.26 6.43
CA LEU A 173 6.90 14.20 4.97
C LEU A 173 7.01 15.62 4.40
N TYR A 174 6.13 16.51 4.86
CA TYR A 174 6.08 17.92 4.47
C TYR A 174 7.36 18.69 4.83
N ARG A 175 7.95 18.43 6.00
CA ARG A 175 9.13 19.18 6.48
C ARG A 175 10.46 18.60 6.00
N GLU A 176 10.54 17.28 5.86
CA GLU A 176 11.81 16.56 5.70
C GLU A 176 12.00 15.99 4.28
N GLU A 177 10.92 15.67 3.53
CA GLU A 177 11.05 14.97 2.24
C GLU A 177 9.83 15.10 1.30
N TYR A 178 9.85 16.01 0.31
CA TYR A 178 8.82 16.12 -0.75
C TYR A 178 8.97 15.05 -1.83
N ARG A 179 9.07 13.77 -1.46
CA ARG A 179 9.13 12.66 -2.42
C ARG A 179 7.92 11.77 -2.23
N CYS A 180 7.27 11.45 -3.33
CA CYS A 180 6.10 10.60 -3.32
C CYS A 180 6.47 9.23 -2.73
N PRO A 181 5.83 8.77 -1.64
CA PRO A 181 6.14 7.45 -1.09
C PRO A 181 5.77 6.31 -2.02
N ILE A 182 4.92 6.59 -3.02
CA ILE A 182 4.49 5.61 -4.01
C ILE A 182 5.54 5.41 -5.10
N CYS A 183 6.06 6.50 -5.68
CA CYS A 183 6.94 6.41 -6.86
C CYS A 183 8.24 7.24 -6.80
N PHE A 184 8.51 7.95 -5.70
CA PHE A 184 9.71 8.76 -5.45
C PHE A 184 9.91 9.95 -6.38
N SER A 185 8.89 10.29 -7.16
CA SER A 185 8.86 11.56 -7.87
C SER A 185 8.72 12.71 -6.88
N PRO A 186 9.19 13.92 -7.22
CA PRO A 186 8.93 15.09 -6.41
C PRO A 186 7.41 15.26 -6.16
N LEU A 187 7.06 15.70 -4.96
CA LEU A 187 5.71 16.11 -4.62
C LEU A 187 5.57 17.61 -4.82
N ARG A 188 4.44 18.02 -5.38
CA ARG A 188 3.99 19.42 -5.42
C ARG A 188 3.07 19.65 -4.23
N GLU A 189 3.22 20.78 -3.56
CA GLU A 189 2.29 21.22 -2.54
C GLU A 189 1.20 22.07 -3.19
N GLU A 190 -0.05 21.81 -2.81
CA GLU A 190 -1.22 22.57 -3.25
C GLU A 190 -2.27 22.55 -2.15
N ASN A 191 -2.59 23.74 -1.61
CA ASN A 191 -3.62 23.94 -0.58
C ASN A 191 -3.47 23.06 0.68
N GLY A 192 -2.26 22.67 1.07
CA GLY A 192 -2.00 21.78 2.20
C GLY A 192 -2.15 20.29 1.89
N VAL A 193 -2.26 19.93 0.61
CA VAL A 193 -2.21 18.56 0.08
C VAL A 193 -0.90 18.40 -0.69
N LEU A 194 -0.26 17.24 -0.55
CA LEU A 194 0.90 16.89 -1.39
C LEU A 194 0.42 16.07 -2.59
N ILE A 195 0.87 16.41 -3.78
CA ILE A 195 0.41 15.81 -5.04
C ILE A 195 1.60 15.26 -5.80
N CYS A 196 1.47 14.02 -6.28
CA CYS A 196 2.46 13.42 -7.16
C CYS A 196 2.02 13.46 -8.62
N ASP A 197 2.61 14.36 -9.41
CA ASP A 197 2.30 14.50 -10.84
C ASP A 197 2.67 13.25 -11.68
N ASN A 198 3.51 12.36 -11.14
CA ASN A 198 3.95 11.16 -11.85
C ASN A 198 3.02 9.95 -11.67
N CYS A 199 2.45 9.75 -10.48
CA CYS A 199 1.56 8.61 -10.22
C CYS A 199 0.11 8.99 -9.90
N GLY A 200 -0.18 10.30 -9.81
CA GLY A 200 -1.50 10.85 -9.55
C GLY A 200 -1.99 10.75 -8.11
N PHE A 201 -1.14 10.28 -7.18
CA PHE A 201 -1.54 10.19 -5.77
C PHE A 201 -1.54 11.56 -5.11
N LYS A 202 -2.59 11.83 -4.34
CA LYS A 202 -2.74 12.96 -3.43
C LYS A 202 -2.53 12.46 -1.99
N PHE A 203 -1.90 13.26 -1.14
CA PHE A 203 -1.62 12.95 0.26
C PHE A 203 -2.17 14.08 1.12
N THR A 204 -3.03 13.77 2.08
CA THR A 204 -3.67 14.75 2.98
C THR A 204 -3.51 14.32 4.44
N PRO A 205 -3.33 15.24 5.40
CA PRO A 205 -3.42 14.88 6.82
C PRO A 205 -4.87 14.55 7.22
N GLU A 206 -5.04 13.76 8.27
CA GLU A 206 -6.34 13.37 8.83
C GLU A 206 -7.22 14.58 9.15
N ASN A 207 -6.64 15.60 9.78
CA ASN A 207 -7.36 16.81 10.16
C ASN A 207 -7.88 17.66 9.00
N ARG A 208 -7.49 17.35 7.75
CA ARG A 208 -7.98 18.02 6.53
C ARG A 208 -8.79 17.12 5.62
N PHE A 209 -8.96 15.85 5.98
CA PHE A 209 -9.59 14.87 5.11
C PHE A 209 -10.98 15.31 4.63
N GLU A 210 -11.88 15.67 5.53
CA GLU A 210 -13.25 16.11 5.21
C GLU A 210 -13.26 17.27 4.20
N LYS A 211 -12.43 18.28 4.45
CA LYS A 211 -12.32 19.47 3.59
C LYS A 211 -11.78 19.12 2.19
N VAL A 212 -10.82 18.20 2.12
CA VAL A 212 -10.23 17.76 0.83
C VAL A 212 -11.26 17.00 0.01
N ILE A 213 -12.11 16.18 0.63
CA ILE A 213 -13.21 15.51 -0.05
C ILE A 213 -14.23 16.52 -0.58
N GLU A 214 -14.68 17.48 0.24
CA GLU A 214 -15.62 18.53 -0.19
C GLU A 214 -15.07 19.34 -1.37
N GLU A 215 -13.78 19.69 -1.35
CA GLU A 215 -13.12 20.42 -2.44
C GLU A 215 -13.11 19.59 -3.73
N ILE A 216 -12.79 18.29 -3.66
CA ILE A 216 -12.76 17.39 -4.81
C ILE A 216 -14.16 17.24 -5.42
N GLU A 217 -15.17 16.93 -4.61
CA GLU A 217 -16.57 16.80 -5.08
C GLU A 217 -17.06 18.10 -5.74
N SER A 218 -16.66 19.26 -5.21
CA SER A 218 -17.03 20.56 -5.76
C SER A 218 -16.34 20.88 -7.10
N GLU A 219 -15.08 20.46 -7.28
CA GLU A 219 -14.34 20.63 -8.53
C GLU A 219 -14.96 19.79 -9.66
N GLU A 220 -15.44 18.58 -9.36
CA GLU A 220 -16.11 17.70 -10.33
C GLU A 220 -17.47 18.24 -10.77
N LEU A 221 -18.27 18.80 -9.86
CA LEU A 221 -19.53 19.48 -10.18
C LEU A 221 -19.36 20.75 -11.04
N SER A 222 -18.17 21.34 -11.01
CA SER A 222 -17.84 22.57 -11.74
C SER A 222 -17.16 22.35 -13.10
N SER A 223 -16.79 21.10 -13.40
CA SER A 223 -16.17 20.70 -14.66
C SER A 223 -17.26 20.27 -15.66
N PRO A 224 -17.43 20.96 -16.81
CA PRO A 224 -18.52 20.72 -17.76
C PRO A 224 -18.40 19.43 -18.57
#